data_AF-A0A950LYY6-F1
#
_entry.id   AF-A0A950LYY6-F1
#
_cell.length_a   1.000
_cell.length_b   1.000
_cell.length_c   1.000
_cell.angle_alpha   90.00
_cell.angle_beta   90.00
_cell.angle_gamma   90.00
#
_symmetry.space_group_name_H-M   'P 1'
#
loop_
_entity.id
_entity.type
_entity.pdbx_description
1 polymer ?
#
loop_
_entity_poly.entity_id
_entity_poly.type
_entity_poly.pdbx_seq_one_letter_code
_entity_poly.pdbx_strand_id
1 'polypeptide(L)' 'MWTPEPGPGHAEILLGLLGKCQVRGNLVPDAQLAALAIEHGLAVYSDDTDFTRFTELTWVNPISPPA' A
#
# COMPACT_ATOMS: atom_id res chain seq x y z
N MET A 1 -9.05 -20.36 0.27
CA MET A 1 -8.91 -18.89 0.20
C MET A 1 -7.42 -18.59 0.13
N TRP A 2 -7.00 -17.73 -0.79
CA TRP A 2 -5.58 -17.37 -0.94
C TRP A 2 -5.30 -16.06 -0.21
N THR A 3 -4.12 -15.97 0.41
CA THR A 3 -3.64 -14.78 1.11
C THR A 3 -2.22 -14.48 0.59
N PRO A 4 -1.94 -13.26 0.11
CA PRO A 4 -0.59 -12.89 -0.31
C PRO A 4 0.34 -12.85 0.89
N GLU A 5 1.51 -13.45 0.75
CA GLU A 5 2.61 -13.40 1.73
C GLU A 5 3.74 -12.51 1.19
N PRO A 6 4.53 -11.86 2.05
CA PRO A 6 5.70 -11.08 1.62
C PRO A 6 6.69 -11.93 0.80
N GLY A 7 7.01 -11.47 -0.40
CA GLY A 7 8.01 -12.09 -1.27
C GLY A 7 9.41 -11.48 -1.07
N PRO A 8 10.37 -11.88 -1.91
CA PRO A 8 11.76 -11.39 -1.83
C PRO A 8 11.89 -9.88 -2.09
N GLY A 9 10.97 -9.27 -2.85
CA GLY A 9 11.00 -7.84 -3.19
C GLY A 9 10.37 -6.96 -2.11
N HIS A 10 9.58 -7.55 -1.20
CA HIS A 10 8.81 -6.83 -0.19
C HIS A 10 9.64 -5.84 0.62
N ALA A 11 10.81 -6.28 1.12
CA ALA A 11 11.64 -5.46 1.99
C ALA A 11 12.18 -4.23 1.26
N GLU A 12 12.57 -4.37 -0.01
CA GLU A 12 13.05 -3.26 -0.83
C GLU A 12 11.94 -2.26 -1.12
N ILE A 13 10.75 -2.75 -1.49
CA ILE A 13 9.56 -1.91 -1.73
C ILE A 13 9.20 -1.16 -0.45
N LEU A 14 9.10 -1.87 0.69
CA LEU A 14 8.76 -1.27 1.97
C LEU A 14 9.76 -0.18 2.37
N LEU A 15 11.07 -0.45 2.30
CA LEU A 15 12.10 0.56 2.61
C LEU A 15 12.00 1.77 1.67
N GLY A 16 11.69 1.53 0.39
CA GLY A 16 11.40 2.58 -0.58
C GLY A 16 10.22 3.46 -0.16
N LEU A 17 9.10 2.86 0.23
CA LEU A 17 7.92 3.59 0.71
C LEU A 17 8.20 4.37 2.00
N LEU A 18 8.89 3.74 2.97
CA LEU A 18 9.27 4.40 4.22
C LEU A 18 10.11 5.66 3.98
N GLY A 19 11.07 5.59 3.05
CA GLY A 19 11.91 6.72 2.66
C GLY A 19 11.16 7.80 1.87
N LYS A 20 10.42 7.41 0.82
CA LYS A 20 9.73 8.35 -0.08
C LYS A 20 8.56 9.08 0.59
N CYS A 21 7.78 8.37 1.42
CA CYS A 21 6.55 8.90 2.00
C CYS A 21 6.72 9.42 3.44
N GLN A 22 7.97 9.45 3.96
CA GLN A 22 8.30 9.83 5.34
C GLN A 22 7.41 9.13 6.39
N VAL A 23 7.13 7.84 6.17
CA VAL A 23 6.23 7.03 6.98
C VAL A 23 6.73 6.97 8.43
N ARG A 24 5.88 7.32 9.39
CA ARG A 24 6.18 7.24 10.84
C ARG A 24 4.93 6.84 11.62
N GLY A 25 5.14 6.13 12.73
CA GLY A 25 4.08 5.78 13.68
C GLY A 25 2.94 5.00 13.00
N ASN A 26 1.76 5.62 12.95
CA ASN A 26 0.53 4.96 12.47
C ASN A 26 0.55 4.58 10.99
N LEU A 27 1.44 5.15 10.17
CA LEU A 27 1.52 4.85 8.74
C LEU A 27 2.35 3.60 8.42
N VAL A 28 3.05 3.01 9.41
CA VAL A 28 3.91 1.84 9.19
C VAL A 28 3.10 0.61 8.74
N PRO A 29 1.97 0.26 9.39
CA PRO A 29 1.10 -0.82 8.91
C PRO A 29 0.58 -0.58 7.48
N ASP A 30 0.20 0.65 7.15
CA ASP A 30 -0.31 0.99 5.81
C ASP A 30 0.78 0.85 4.75
N ALA A 31 2.03 1.21 5.08
CA ALA A 31 3.18 1.01 4.20
C ALA A 31 3.49 -0.49 3.99
N GLN A 32 3.31 -1.33 5.02
CA GLN A 32 3.45 -2.79 4.88
C GLN A 32 2.37 -3.37 3.96
N LEU A 33 1.12 -2.93 4.12
CA LEU A 33 0.02 -3.35 3.24
C LEU A 33 0.23 -2.86 1.81
N ALA A 34 0.64 -1.61 1.63
CA ALA A 34 0.97 -1.05 0.33
C ALA A 34 2.12 -1.81 -0.36
N ALA A 35 3.18 -2.15 0.38
CA ALA A 35 4.29 -2.93 -0.16
C ALA A 35 3.86 -4.33 -0.61
N LEU A 36 3.00 -5.00 0.17
CA LEU A 36 2.44 -6.30 -0.20
C LEU A 36 1.56 -6.20 -1.45
N ALA A 37 0.72 -5.17 -1.54
CA ALA A 37 -0.12 -4.95 -2.71
C ALA A 37 0.71 -4.65 -3.97
N ILE A 38 1.72 -3.78 -3.86
CA ILE A 38 2.62 -3.44 -4.97
C ILE A 38 3.39 -4.67 -5.45
N GLU A 39 3.95 -5.47 -4.53
CA GLU A 39 4.72 -6.66 -4.87
C GLU A 39 3.90 -7.69 -5.66
N HIS A 40 2.63 -7.87 -5.28
CA HIS A 40 1.72 -8.82 -5.93
C HIS A 40 0.91 -8.20 -7.08
N GLY A 41 1.12 -6.92 -7.40
CA GLY A 41 0.35 -6.21 -8.44
C GLY A 41 -1.15 -6.07 -8.12
N LEU A 42 -1.49 -5.98 -6.84
CA LEU A 42 -2.86 -5.88 -6.33
C LEU A 42 -3.26 -4.41 -6.10
N ALA A 43 -4.58 -4.17 -6.09
CA ALA A 43 -5.16 -2.92 -5.66
C ALA A 43 -5.60 -2.99 -4.19
N VAL A 44 -5.46 -1.89 -3.46
CA VAL A 44 -6.03 -1.74 -2.11
C VAL A 44 -7.37 -1.02 -2.22
N TYR A 45 -8.41 -1.67 -1.71
CA TYR A 45 -9.75 -1.08 -1.57
C TYR A 45 -9.94 -0.60 -0.15
N SER A 46 -9.96 0.72 0.05
CA SER A 46 -10.12 1.35 1.37
C SER A 46 -10.70 2.75 1.22
N ASP A 47 -11.47 3.22 2.21
CA ASP A 47 -11.87 4.63 2.31
C ASP A 47 -10.80 5.52 2.93
N ASP A 48 -9.74 4.92 3.47
CA ASP A 48 -8.61 5.64 4.05
C ASP A 48 -7.79 6.37 2.97
N THR A 49 -7.80 7.69 3.03
CA THR A 49 -7.08 8.55 2.09
C THR A 49 -5.57 8.55 2.32
N ASP A 50 -5.05 8.04 3.45
CA ASP A 50 -3.60 7.99 3.66
C ASP A 50 -2.89 7.11 2.62
N PHE A 51 -3.60 6.17 1.99
CA PHE A 51 -3.08 5.39 0.86
C PHE A 51 -2.72 6.23 -0.37
N THR A 52 -3.27 7.45 -0.53
CA THR A 52 -2.90 8.34 -1.64
C THR A 52 -1.44 8.81 -1.56
N ARG A 53 -0.79 8.63 -0.40
CA ARG A 53 0.63 8.96 -0.22
C ARG A 53 1.55 7.97 -0.95
N PHE A 54 1.09 6.76 -1.22
CA PHE A 54 1.85 5.72 -1.91
C PHE A 54 1.56 5.78 -3.41
N THR A 55 2.31 6.61 -4.14
CA THR A 55 2.06 6.86 -5.57
C THR A 55 2.25 5.65 -6.48
N GLU A 56 2.98 4.63 -6.01
CA GLU A 56 3.21 3.35 -6.70
C GLU A 56 2.05 2.36 -6.47
N LEU A 57 1.14 2.64 -5.52
CA LEU A 57 0.01 1.80 -5.16
C LEU A 57 -1.22 2.13 -6.03
N THR A 58 -1.89 1.07 -6.54
CA THR A 58 -3.25 1.22 -7.06
C THR A 58 -4.22 1.23 -5.88
N TRP A 59 -4.74 2.40 -5.52
CA TRP A 59 -5.73 2.57 -4.46
C TRP A 59 -7.10 2.91 -5.06
N VAL A 60 -8.14 2.26 -4.55
CA VAL A 60 -9.53 2.48 -4.95
C VAL A 60 -10.36 2.75 -3.70
N ASN A 61 -11.06 3.88 -3.68
CA ASN A 61 -12.06 4.14 -2.66
C ASN A 61 -13.42 3.56 -3.10
N PRO A 62 -13.93 2.48 -2.46
CA PRO A 62 -15.16 1.83 -2.89
C PRO A 62 -16.43 2.64 -2.62
N ILE A 63 -16.37 3.65 -1.75
CA ILE A 63 -17.51 4.50 -1.39
C ILE A 63 -17.44 5.89 -2.04
N SER A 64 -16.35 6.19 -2.77
CA SER A 64 -16.27 7.40 -3.56
C SER A 64 -17.22 7.29 -4.75
N PRO A 65 -18.03 8.32 -5.05
CA PRO A 65 -18.89 8.30 -6.22
C PRO A 65 -18.04 8.14 -7.50
N PRO A 66 -18.49 7.35 -8.49
CA PRO A 66 -17.84 7.30 -9.80
C PRO A 66 -17.92 8.69 -10.44
N ALA A 67 -16.78 9.19 -10.92
CA ALA A 67 -16.70 10.44 -11.66
C ALA A 67 -17.38 10.34 -13.03
#